data_AF-A0A841ST49-F1
#
_entry.id   AF-A0A841ST49-F1
#
_cell.length_a   1.000
_cell.length_b   1.000
_cell.length_c   1.000
_cell.angle_alpha   90.00
_cell.angle_beta   90.00
_cell.angle_gamma   90.00
#
_symmetry.space_group_name_H-M   'P 1'
#
loop_
_entity.id
_entity.type
_entity.pdbx_description
1 polymer ?
#
loop_
_entity_poly.entity_id
_entity_poly.type
_entity_poly.pdbx_seq_one_letter_code
_entity_poly.pdbx_strand_id
1 'polypeptide(L)'
;MKRKIWVMIPILWCGIIFYFTQSPLFTSASTDGKIAAFFGISDGQVVNALNYLSRKSAHFLLFALLAVFIKSMLNEAKRSYWLAWIGASAYGVTDELHQVFVEGRGPSILDAGIDSAGAGVALLIYYAAARKLRNWKSKEGRRIEYGETGEKPRKRGHSHL
;
A
#
# COMPACT_ATOMS: atom_id res chain seq x y z
N MET A 1 20.38 9.68 11.06
CA MET A 1 19.28 9.07 11.83
C MET A 1 18.00 8.92 11.02
N LYS A 2 17.47 9.98 10.37
CA LYS A 2 16.23 9.91 9.57
C LYS A 2 16.20 8.81 8.48
N ARG A 3 17.30 8.60 7.75
CA ARG A 3 17.41 7.56 6.70
C ARG A 3 17.27 6.12 7.22
N LYS A 4 17.79 5.81 8.42
CA LYS A 4 17.72 4.46 9.01
C LYS A 4 16.27 4.09 9.38
N ILE A 5 15.52 5.05 9.91
CA ILE A 5 14.10 4.89 10.26
C ILE A 5 13.27 4.48 9.03
N TRP A 6 13.50 5.14 7.89
CA TRP A 6 12.77 4.82 6.65
C TRP A 6 13.10 3.46 6.05
N VAL A 7 14.26 2.87 6.37
CA VAL A 7 14.60 1.49 5.98
C VAL A 7 13.97 0.47 6.93
N MET A 8 13.89 0.79 8.23
CA MET A 8 13.29 -0.11 9.21
C MET A 8 11.79 -0.29 9.03
N ILE A 9 11.07 0.77 8.62
CA ILE A 9 9.61 0.73 8.42
C ILE A 9 9.16 -0.38 7.45
N PRO A 10 9.65 -0.47 6.20
CA PRO A 10 9.21 -1.53 5.28
C PRO A 10 9.61 -2.92 5.78
N ILE A 11 10.76 -3.07 6.45
CA ILE A 11 11.19 -4.36 7.02
C ILE A 11 10.24 -4.82 8.12
N LEU A 12 9.91 -3.93 9.06
CA LEU A 12 8.93 -4.22 10.11
C LEU A 12 7.57 -4.55 9.51
N TRP A 13 7.17 -3.83 8.45
CA TRP A 13 5.91 -4.09 7.76
C TRP A 13 5.89 -5.45 7.05
N CYS A 14 6.99 -5.88 6.42
CA CYS A 14 7.14 -7.24 5.92
C CYS A 14 6.91 -8.27 7.04
N GLY A 15 7.50 -8.07 8.21
CA GLY A 15 7.27 -8.94 9.38
C GLY A 15 5.80 -8.99 9.82
N ILE A 16 5.10 -7.85 9.77
CA ILE A 16 3.65 -7.78 10.05
C ILE A 16 2.87 -8.57 9.00
N ILE A 17 3.13 -8.36 7.71
CA ILE A 17 2.47 -9.09 6.63
C ILE A 17 2.66 -10.60 6.85
N PHE A 18 3.90 -11.03 7.05
CA PHE A 18 4.26 -12.42 7.27
C PHE A 18 3.49 -13.02 8.46
N TYR A 19 3.39 -12.31 9.58
CA TYR A 19 2.63 -12.76 10.74
C TYR A 19 1.13 -12.92 10.44
N PHE A 20 0.53 -11.97 9.71
CA PHE A 20 -0.88 -12.04 9.33
C PHE A 20 -1.16 -13.13 8.30
N THR A 21 -0.29 -13.31 7.31
CA THR A 21 -0.50 -14.22 6.17
C THR A 21 -0.27 -15.67 6.56
N GLN A 22 0.67 -15.96 7.46
CA GLN A 22 0.90 -17.32 7.98
C GLN A 22 -0.15 -17.78 9.00
N SER A 23 -0.90 -16.85 9.60
CA SER A 23 -1.75 -17.17 10.75
C SER A 23 -2.96 -18.04 10.36
N PRO A 24 -3.13 -19.22 10.99
CA PRO A 24 -4.28 -20.09 10.75
C PRO A 24 -5.62 -19.43 11.09
N LEU A 25 -5.60 -18.39 11.94
CA LEU A 25 -6.78 -17.63 12.34
C LEU A 25 -7.43 -16.85 11.19
N PHE A 26 -6.69 -16.61 10.10
CA PHE A 26 -7.18 -15.94 8.89
C PHE A 26 -7.45 -16.93 7.75
N THR A 27 -7.68 -18.20 8.07
CA THR A 27 -8.19 -19.19 7.12
C THR A 27 -9.70 -19.05 6.98
N SER A 28 -10.25 -19.49 5.84
CA SER A 28 -11.69 -19.39 5.60
C SER A 28 -12.48 -20.07 6.72
N ALA A 29 -12.10 -21.30 7.06
CA ALA A 29 -12.71 -22.11 8.11
C ALA A 29 -12.77 -21.42 9.49
N SER A 30 -11.74 -20.64 9.86
CA SER A 30 -11.67 -19.94 11.16
C SER A 30 -12.41 -18.61 11.18
N THR A 31 -12.69 -18.05 10.00
CA THR A 31 -13.24 -16.68 9.86
C THR A 31 -14.74 -16.69 9.53
N ASP A 32 -15.26 -17.76 8.92
CA ASP A 32 -16.67 -17.90 8.55
C ASP A 32 -17.61 -17.78 9.75
N GLY A 33 -17.33 -18.49 10.85
CA GLY A 33 -18.15 -18.43 12.06
C GLY A 33 -18.17 -17.05 12.72
N LYS A 34 -17.08 -16.29 12.63
CA LYS A 34 -16.99 -14.93 13.16
C LYS A 34 -17.77 -13.94 12.30
N ILE A 35 -17.71 -14.08 10.98
CA ILE A 35 -18.45 -13.24 10.03
C ILE A 35 -19.96 -13.50 10.17
N ALA A 36 -20.37 -14.77 10.23
CA ALA A 36 -21.75 -15.16 10.45
C ALA A 36 -22.32 -14.58 11.75
N ALA A 37 -21.56 -14.69 12.86
CA ALA A 37 -21.96 -14.15 14.16
C ALA A 37 -22.00 -12.62 14.19
N PHE A 38 -21.03 -11.94 13.55
CA PHE A 38 -20.94 -10.49 13.54
C PHE A 38 -22.07 -9.83 12.73
N PHE A 39 -22.40 -10.39 11.57
CA PHE A 39 -23.46 -9.85 10.70
C PHE A 39 -24.85 -10.46 10.95
N GLY A 40 -24.95 -11.51 11.77
CA GLY A 40 -26.20 -12.24 12.00
C GLY A 40 -26.70 -12.98 10.76
N ILE A 41 -25.79 -13.38 9.87
CA ILE A 41 -26.11 -14.03 8.59
C ILE A 41 -25.82 -15.53 8.70
N SER A 42 -26.82 -16.37 8.42
CA SER A 42 -26.69 -17.83 8.39
C SER A 42 -26.50 -18.41 6.98
N ASP A 43 -26.66 -17.59 5.94
CA ASP A 43 -26.43 -18.02 4.55
C ASP A 43 -24.92 -18.23 4.30
N GLY A 44 -24.54 -19.50 4.13
CA GLY A 44 -23.15 -19.90 3.91
C GLY A 44 -22.54 -19.31 2.63
N GLN A 45 -23.33 -19.05 1.58
CA GLN A 45 -22.80 -18.44 0.36
C GLN A 45 -22.44 -16.97 0.59
N VAL A 46 -23.28 -16.24 1.32
CA VAL A 46 -23.03 -14.84 1.67
C VAL A 46 -21.83 -14.72 2.62
N VAL A 47 -21.75 -15.58 3.64
CA VAL A 47 -20.62 -15.60 4.58
C VAL A 47 -19.30 -15.87 3.86
N ASN A 48 -19.27 -16.85 2.95
CA ASN A 48 -18.09 -17.16 2.15
C ASN A 48 -17.67 -16.00 1.25
N ALA A 49 -18.63 -15.33 0.61
CA ALA A 49 -18.36 -14.18 -0.26
C ALA A 49 -17.79 -12.99 0.54
N LEU A 50 -18.35 -12.70 1.71
CA LEU A 50 -17.85 -11.66 2.60
C LEU A 50 -16.45 -11.98 3.10
N ASN A 51 -16.20 -13.22 3.51
CA ASN A 51 -14.87 -13.65 3.95
C ASN A 51 -13.84 -13.51 2.84
N TYR A 52 -14.17 -13.99 1.64
CA TYR A 52 -13.33 -13.83 0.46
C TYR A 52 -13.01 -12.35 0.20
N LEU A 53 -14.02 -11.48 0.17
CA LEU A 53 -13.85 -10.05 -0.06
C LEU A 53 -13.00 -9.38 1.04
N SER A 54 -13.24 -9.71 2.31
CA SER A 54 -12.47 -9.19 3.45
C SER A 54 -11.00 -9.59 3.33
N ARG A 55 -10.72 -10.86 3.02
CA ARG A 55 -9.35 -11.37 2.84
C ARG A 55 -8.62 -10.67 1.69
N LYS A 56 -9.26 -10.53 0.52
CA LYS A 56 -8.67 -9.82 -0.63
C LYS A 56 -8.41 -8.36 -0.34
N SER A 57 -9.35 -7.70 0.35
CA SER A 57 -9.20 -6.29 0.72
C SER A 57 -8.06 -6.08 1.72
N ALA A 58 -7.89 -7.01 2.67
CA ALA A 58 -6.80 -6.97 3.63
C ALA A 58 -5.42 -7.10 2.95
N HIS A 59 -5.24 -8.09 2.06
CA HIS A 59 -3.98 -8.26 1.33
C HIS A 59 -3.71 -7.02 0.45
N PHE A 60 -4.71 -6.59 -0.32
CA PHE A 60 -4.61 -5.38 -1.14
C PHE A 60 -4.10 -4.16 -0.34
N LEU A 61 -4.64 -3.91 0.87
CA LEU A 61 -4.23 -2.80 1.72
C LEU A 61 -2.83 -2.99 2.33
N LEU A 62 -2.47 -4.21 2.73
CA LEU A 62 -1.16 -4.55 3.27
C LEU A 62 -0.05 -4.27 2.24
N PHE A 63 -0.23 -4.71 1.00
CA PHE A 63 0.73 -4.51 -0.09
C PHE A 63 0.71 -3.08 -0.65
N ALA A 64 -0.45 -2.43 -0.66
CA ALA A 64 -0.56 -1.00 -0.94
C ALA A 64 0.32 -0.16 0.01
N LEU A 65 0.24 -0.42 1.31
CA LEU A 65 1.06 0.27 2.31
C LEU A 65 2.55 -0.07 2.19
N LEU A 66 2.88 -1.34 1.93
CA LEU A 66 4.26 -1.76 1.69
C LEU A 66 4.90 -0.97 0.53
N ALA A 67 4.19 -0.83 -0.59
CA ALA A 67 4.66 -0.07 -1.74
C ALA A 67 4.93 1.41 -1.38
N VAL A 68 4.05 2.04 -0.59
CA VAL A 68 4.25 3.42 -0.11
C VAL A 68 5.48 3.52 0.82
N PHE A 69 5.71 2.54 1.68
CA PHE A 69 6.87 2.50 2.56
C PHE A 69 8.18 2.32 1.78
N ILE A 70 8.22 1.39 0.81
CA ILE A 70 9.38 1.21 -0.06
C ILE A 70 9.63 2.49 -0.87
N LYS A 71 8.59 3.11 -1.43
CA LYS A 71 8.72 4.40 -2.13
C LYS A 71 9.25 5.50 -1.23
N SER A 72 8.84 5.53 0.03
CA SER A 72 9.30 6.55 0.99
C SER A 72 10.75 6.31 1.43
N MET A 73 11.18 5.06 1.49
CA MET A 73 12.57 4.65 1.71
C MET A 73 13.48 5.07 0.55
N LEU A 74 13.07 4.83 -0.69
CA LEU A 74 13.85 5.10 -1.91
C LEU A 74 13.95 6.59 -2.29
N ASN A 75 13.61 7.51 -1.39
CA ASN A 75 13.45 8.94 -1.65
C ASN A 75 14.49 9.53 -2.63
N GLU A 76 14.03 10.36 -3.58
CA GLU A 76 14.81 11.00 -4.65
C GLU A 76 15.50 10.06 -5.67
N ALA A 77 15.37 8.74 -5.55
CA ALA A 77 15.92 7.83 -6.56
C ALA A 77 15.16 7.95 -7.90
N LYS A 78 15.93 7.97 -9.01
CA LYS A 78 15.38 7.82 -10.36
C LYS A 78 14.59 6.50 -10.40
N ARG A 79 13.35 6.55 -10.91
CA ARG A 79 12.44 5.39 -11.00
C ARG A 79 12.00 4.81 -9.64
N SER A 80 12.06 5.56 -8.54
CA SER A 80 11.63 5.11 -7.20
C SER A 80 10.23 4.49 -7.15
N TYR A 81 9.26 5.03 -7.90
CA TYR A 81 7.90 4.45 -8.00
C TYR A 81 7.91 3.06 -8.64
N TRP A 82 8.68 2.87 -9.71
CA TRP A 82 8.79 1.59 -10.40
C TRP A 82 9.48 0.53 -9.51
N LEU A 83 10.57 0.92 -8.86
CA LEU A 83 11.29 0.05 -7.92
C LEU A 83 10.44 -0.31 -6.69
N ALA A 84 9.63 0.62 -6.19
CA ALA A 84 8.71 0.36 -5.08
C ALA A 84 7.61 -0.63 -5.47
N TRP A 85 7.08 -0.50 -6.69
CA TRP A 85 6.10 -1.44 -7.22
C TRP A 85 6.71 -2.84 -7.37
N ILE A 86 7.86 -2.96 -8.04
CA ILE A 86 8.57 -4.24 -8.19
C ILE A 86 8.88 -4.85 -6.81
N GLY A 87 9.36 -4.05 -5.85
CA GLY A 87 9.69 -4.55 -4.51
C GLY A 87 8.47 -5.11 -3.78
N ALA A 88 7.34 -4.39 -3.83
CA ALA A 88 6.10 -4.86 -3.21
C ALA A 88 5.53 -6.11 -3.93
N SER A 89 5.56 -6.13 -5.27
CA SER A 89 5.12 -7.29 -6.07
C SER A 89 5.99 -8.52 -5.84
N ALA A 90 7.32 -8.36 -5.79
CA ALA A 90 8.24 -9.46 -5.49
C ALA A 90 7.99 -10.02 -4.09
N TYR A 91 7.73 -9.15 -3.11
CA TYR A 91 7.37 -9.58 -1.76
C TYR A 91 6.02 -10.32 -1.74
N GLY A 92 5.03 -9.89 -2.52
CA GLY A 92 3.74 -10.58 -2.66
C GLY A 92 3.89 -11.98 -3.26
N VAL A 93 4.74 -12.13 -4.28
CA VAL A 93 5.08 -13.46 -4.81
C VAL A 93 5.72 -14.34 -3.74
N THR A 94 6.65 -13.80 -2.93
CA THR A 94 7.24 -14.58 -1.84
C THR A 94 6.23 -14.96 -0.74
N ASP A 95 5.24 -14.10 -0.48
CA ASP A 95 4.18 -14.40 0.48
C ASP A 95 3.31 -15.57 -0.01
N GLU A 96 2.87 -15.54 -1.27
CA GLU A 96 2.12 -16.65 -1.88
C GLU A 96 2.91 -17.96 -1.90
N LEU A 97 4.21 -17.91 -2.20
CA LEU A 97 5.09 -19.08 -2.12
C LEU A 97 5.19 -19.62 -0.69
N HIS A 98 5.18 -18.75 0.32
CA HIS A 98 5.16 -19.15 1.73
C HIS A 98 3.83 -19.76 2.14
N GLN A 99 2.71 -19.26 1.62
CA GLN A 99 1.39 -19.79 1.93
C GLN A 99 1.21 -21.25 1.46
N VAL A 100 2.01 -21.74 0.51
CA VAL A 100 2.06 -23.17 0.12
C VAL A 100 2.35 -24.09 1.30
N PHE A 101 3.12 -23.61 2.28
CA PHE A 101 3.50 -24.39 3.46
C PHE A 101 2.49 -24.26 4.61
N VAL A 102 1.42 -23.48 4.43
CA VAL A 102 0.36 -23.30 5.43
C VAL A 102 -0.80 -24.23 5.08
N GLU A 103 -1.08 -25.19 5.97
CA GLU A 103 -2.18 -26.14 5.77
C GLU A 103 -3.53 -25.42 5.56
N GLY A 104 -4.27 -25.85 4.54
CA GLY A 104 -5.58 -25.29 4.20
C GLY A 104 -5.54 -23.97 3.40
N ARG A 105 -4.36 -23.51 2.95
CA ARG A 105 -4.23 -22.44 1.95
C ARG A 105 -3.63 -22.97 0.65
N GLY A 106 -4.24 -22.60 -0.47
CA GLY A 106 -3.68 -22.85 -1.80
C GLY A 106 -3.06 -21.56 -2.35
N PRO A 107 -1.83 -21.60 -2.88
CA PRO A 107 -1.23 -20.43 -3.53
C PRO A 107 -2.09 -20.01 -4.73
N SER A 108 -2.26 -18.71 -4.91
CA SER A 108 -3.06 -18.17 -6.01
C SER A 108 -2.28 -17.08 -6.73
N ILE A 109 -1.97 -17.33 -8.00
CA ILE A 109 -1.36 -16.34 -8.90
C ILE A 109 -2.24 -15.09 -9.00
N LEU A 110 -3.56 -15.25 -8.87
CA LEU A 110 -4.50 -14.13 -8.84
C LEU A 110 -4.30 -13.24 -7.60
N ASP A 111 -3.82 -13.79 -6.49
CA ASP A 111 -3.64 -13.06 -5.22
C ASP A 111 -2.40 -12.17 -5.34
N ALA A 112 -1.28 -12.73 -5.81
CA ALA A 112 -0.09 -11.94 -6.17
C ALA A 112 -0.40 -10.85 -7.21
N GLY A 113 -1.30 -11.12 -8.15
CA GLY A 113 -1.78 -10.14 -9.13
C GLY A 113 -2.58 -9.01 -8.50
N ILE A 114 -3.53 -9.32 -7.60
CA ILE A 114 -4.33 -8.33 -6.87
C ILE A 114 -3.43 -7.47 -5.98
N ASP A 115 -2.47 -8.06 -5.29
CA ASP A 115 -1.53 -7.35 -4.41
C ASP A 115 -0.62 -6.41 -5.20
N SER A 116 -0.15 -6.86 -6.37
CA SER A 116 0.60 -6.03 -7.31
C SER A 116 -0.24 -4.87 -7.86
N ALA A 117 -1.52 -5.10 -8.14
CA ALA A 117 -2.43 -4.04 -8.55
C ALA A 117 -2.66 -3.03 -7.43
N GLY A 118 -2.83 -3.49 -6.18
CA GLY A 118 -2.97 -2.63 -5.01
C GLY A 118 -1.75 -1.77 -4.73
N ALA A 119 -0.55 -2.34 -4.84
CA ALA A 119 0.70 -1.61 -4.80
C ALA A 119 0.74 -0.48 -5.86
N GLY A 120 0.33 -0.78 -7.09
CA GLY A 120 0.27 0.20 -8.19
C GLY A 120 -0.71 1.34 -7.91
N VAL A 121 -1.94 1.01 -7.51
CA VAL A 121 -2.98 2.00 -7.17
C VAL A 121 -2.53 2.92 -6.04
N ALA A 122 -1.94 2.36 -4.97
CA ALA A 122 -1.46 3.14 -3.84
C ALA A 122 -0.35 4.12 -4.24
N LEU A 123 0.57 3.70 -5.11
CA LEU A 123 1.64 4.55 -5.64
C LEU A 123 1.11 5.69 -6.51
N LEU A 124 0.07 5.44 -7.33
CA LEU A 124 -0.59 6.48 -8.12
C LEU A 124 -1.28 7.52 -7.23
N ILE A 125 -2.01 7.09 -6.20
CA ILE A 125 -2.65 7.97 -5.22
C ILE A 125 -1.57 8.79 -4.50
N TYR A 126 -0.50 8.15 -4.05
CA TYR A 126 0.62 8.82 -3.39
C TYR A 126 1.24 9.89 -4.28
N TYR A 127 1.48 9.58 -5.56
CA TYR A 127 2.00 10.54 -6.53
C TYR A 127 1.09 11.75 -6.72
N ALA A 128 -0.22 11.51 -6.91
CA ALA A 128 -1.21 12.57 -7.09
C ALA A 128 -1.29 13.48 -5.84
N ALA A 129 -1.30 12.89 -4.64
CA ALA A 129 -1.32 13.63 -3.38
C ALA A 129 -0.06 14.48 -3.20
N ALA A 130 1.13 13.91 -3.45
CA ALA A 130 2.40 14.64 -3.35
C ALA A 130 2.46 15.82 -4.34
N ARG A 131 1.98 15.62 -5.57
CA ARG A 131 1.89 16.68 -6.58
C ARG A 131 0.94 17.80 -6.15
N LYS A 132 -0.25 17.46 -5.63
CA LYS A 132 -1.24 18.42 -5.15
C LYS A 132 -0.68 19.26 -3.99
N LEU A 133 -0.02 18.63 -3.02
CA LEU A 133 0.61 19.30 -1.88
C LEU A 133 1.71 20.26 -2.30
N ARG A 134 2.58 19.85 -3.24
CA ARG A 134 3.65 20.72 -3.79
C ARG A 134 3.07 21.94 -4.50
N ASN A 135 2.02 21.74 -5.28
CA ASN A 135 1.33 22.84 -5.99
C ASN A 135 0.66 23.81 -5.02
N TRP A 136 0.02 23.30 -3.96
CA TRP A 136 -0.60 24.12 -2.92
C TRP A 136 0.44 24.96 -2.17
N LYS A 137 1.54 24.35 -1.68
CA LYS A 137 2.63 25.07 -1.02
C LYS A 137 3.26 26.14 -1.92
N SER A 138 3.42 25.87 -3.21
CA SER A 138 3.93 26.85 -4.17
C SER A 138 2.96 28.03 -4.39
N LYS A 139 1.65 27.78 -4.38
CA LYS A 139 0.64 28.86 -4.46
C LYS A 139 0.62 29.71 -3.20
N GLU A 140 0.66 29.07 -2.03
CA GLU A 140 0.67 29.78 -0.74
C GLU A 140 1.92 30.65 -0.57
N GLY A 141 3.11 30.11 -0.86
CA GLY A 141 4.34 30.90 -0.80
C GLY A 141 4.31 32.13 -1.71
N ARG A 142 3.76 32.01 -2.93
CA ARG A 142 3.56 33.16 -3.83
C ARG A 142 2.55 34.17 -3.30
N ARG A 143 1.52 33.71 -2.59
CA ARG A 143 0.50 34.59 -2.01
C ARG A 143 1.08 35.42 -0.85
N ILE A 144 1.89 34.78 -0.01
CA ILE A 144 2.61 35.43 1.09
C ILE A 144 3.60 36.46 0.53
N GLU A 145 4.45 36.06 -0.43
CA GLU A 145 5.43 36.96 -1.08
C GLU A 145 4.75 38.19 -1.73
N TYR A 146 3.61 38.00 -2.39
CA TYR A 146 2.82 39.10 -2.94
C TYR A 146 2.25 40.03 -1.85
N GLY A 147 1.77 39.47 -0.74
CA GLY A 147 1.22 40.25 0.38
C GLY A 147 2.27 41.09 1.10
N GLU A 148 3.51 40.61 1.18
CA GLU A 148 4.63 41.31 1.82
C GLU A 148 5.25 42.38 0.90
N THR A 149 5.39 42.11 -0.40
CA THR A 149 6.11 42.98 -1.34
C THR A 149 5.21 43.88 -2.18
N GLY A 150 3.94 43.53 -2.34
CA GLY A 150 3.03 44.16 -3.31
C GLY A 150 3.35 43.84 -4.78
N GLU A 151 4.44 43.12 -5.05
CA GLU A 151 4.89 42.78 -6.41
C GLU A 151 4.51 41.35 -6.78
N LYS A 152 3.88 41.16 -7.94
CA LYS A 152 3.49 39.82 -8.42
C LYS A 152 4.74 38.94 -8.58
N PRO A 153 4.82 37.78 -7.90
CA PRO A 153 6.00 36.93 -7.97
C PRO A 153 6.22 36.41 -9.40
N ARG A 154 7.42 36.64 -9.94
CA ARG A 154 7.83 36.13 -11.26
C ARG A 154 7.73 34.60 -11.27
N LYS A 155 7.06 34.03 -12.28
CA LYS A 155 7.00 32.57 -12.46
C LYS A 155 8.43 32.03 -12.58
N ARG A 156 8.93 31.30 -11.57
CA ARG A 156 10.15 30.50 -11.72
C ARG A 156 9.88 29.48 -12.82
N GLY A 157 10.61 29.58 -13.94
CA GLY A 157 10.52 28.62 -15.04
C GLY A 157 10.74 27.22 -14.49
N HIS A 158 9.84 26.29 -14.78
CA HIS A 158 10.01 24.89 -14.43
C HIS A 158 11.19 24.33 -15.23
N SER A 159 12.37 24.21 -14.62
CA SER A 159 13.44 23.40 -15.19
C SER A 159 13.02 21.94 -15.07
N HIS A 160 12.60 21.36 -16.20
CA HIS A 160 12.42 19.93 -16.34
C HIS A 160 13.80 19.26 -16.22
N LEU A 161 14.01 18.51 -15.14
CA LEU A 161 15.04 17.48 -14.99
C LEU A 161 14.41 16.27 -14.29
#